data_AF-A0A7J7JHB4-F1
#
_entry.id   AF-A0A7J7JHB4-F1
#
_cell.length_a   1.000
_cell.length_b   1.000
_cell.length_c   1.000
_cell.angle_alpha   90.00
_cell.angle_beta   90.00
_cell.angle_gamma   90.00
#
_symmetry.space_group_name_H-M   'P 1'
#
loop_
_entity.id
_entity.type
_entity.pdbx_description
1 polymer ?
#
loop_
_entity_poly.entity_id
_entity_poly.type
_entity_poly.pdbx_seq_one_letter_code
_entity_poly.pdbx_strand_id
1 'polypeptide(L)'
;MLVCHMPVSAMTFNTCNSVISNIPQGCAVDTNKYFVICTNTLGGCYGSTGPSSINPETGEPYGTTFPLLSVKDMVNAQFLLLDHLGVEKVYATIGSSLGGMCSLTSAVEYPERVGRMLSISSCALSHPTSIAMRYLQRKSIMTDPMWQNGHYYGKSYPRNGMKMARELATMTYRSGPEWSQRFSRKRIDENEKLALCPTFLIESYLDYQGEMFCTMYDPNSLLYISKAMDLFDIGEDHEDIHQRVQR
;
A
#
# COMPACT_ATOMS: atom_id res chain seq x y z
N MET A 1 17.45 -14.26 -8.46
CA MET A 1 16.00 -14.00 -8.27
C MET A 1 15.78 -12.55 -7.89
N LEU A 2 14.67 -11.95 -8.32
CA LEU A 2 14.25 -10.59 -7.94
C LEU A 2 13.03 -10.68 -7.03
N VAL A 3 13.06 -9.99 -5.89
CA VAL A 3 11.86 -9.84 -5.04
C VAL A 3 11.26 -8.48 -5.31
N CYS A 4 9.99 -8.47 -5.71
CA CYS A 4 9.27 -7.25 -6.02
C CYS A 4 8.17 -7.01 -4.98
N HIS A 5 8.35 -5.96 -4.18
CA HIS A 5 7.39 -5.51 -3.18
C HIS A 5 6.39 -4.55 -3.84
N MET A 6 5.12 -4.89 -3.74
CA MET A 6 4.01 -4.16 -4.34
C MET A 6 3.60 -2.95 -3.47
N PRO A 7 3.20 -1.80 -4.05
CA PRO A 7 2.61 -0.71 -3.30
C PRO A 7 1.23 -1.08 -2.75
N VAL A 8 0.72 -0.34 -1.76
CA VAL A 8 -0.62 -0.57 -1.16
C VAL A 8 -1.75 -0.55 -2.20
N SER A 9 -1.60 0.23 -3.26
CA SER A 9 -2.56 0.30 -4.36
C SER A 9 -2.47 -0.85 -5.35
N ALA A 10 -1.42 -1.69 -5.28
CA ALA A 10 -1.24 -2.78 -6.20
C ALA A 10 -2.00 -4.02 -5.72
N MET A 11 -3.28 -4.05 -6.11
CA MET A 11 -4.27 -5.04 -5.69
C MET A 11 -4.05 -6.44 -6.29
N THR A 12 -3.20 -6.55 -7.31
CA THR A 12 -2.70 -7.80 -7.90
C THR A 12 -1.48 -7.46 -8.76
N PHE A 13 -0.77 -8.50 -9.22
CA PHE A 13 0.32 -8.48 -10.21
C PHE A 13 0.07 -7.48 -11.38
N ASN A 14 -1.20 -7.29 -11.76
CA ASN A 14 -1.65 -6.39 -12.83
C ASN A 14 -1.28 -4.90 -12.66
N THR A 15 -1.10 -4.42 -11.44
CA THR A 15 -0.76 -3.00 -11.19
C THR A 15 0.70 -2.69 -11.53
N CYS A 16 1.53 -3.73 -11.57
CA CYS A 16 2.85 -3.74 -12.17
C CYS A 16 2.83 -4.31 -13.60
N ASN A 17 1.72 -4.35 -14.34
CA ASN A 17 1.75 -4.82 -15.75
C ASN A 17 2.72 -3.99 -16.63
N SER A 18 2.97 -2.71 -16.30
CA SER A 18 3.99 -1.92 -17.00
C SER A 18 5.42 -2.22 -16.54
N VAL A 19 5.62 -3.00 -15.47
CA VAL A 19 6.93 -3.27 -14.85
C VAL A 19 7.26 -4.76 -14.73
N ILE A 20 6.30 -5.71 -14.61
CA ILE A 20 6.54 -7.10 -14.17
C ILE A 20 5.66 -8.19 -14.83
N SER A 21 4.40 -7.97 -15.26
CA SER A 21 3.61 -9.01 -15.98
C SER A 21 3.25 -8.64 -17.41
N ASN A 22 3.57 -9.56 -18.34
CA ASN A 22 3.67 -9.36 -19.79
C ASN A 22 4.80 -8.41 -20.19
N ILE A 23 6.03 -8.74 -19.78
CA ILE A 23 7.22 -8.04 -20.26
C ILE A 23 7.53 -8.52 -21.68
N PRO A 24 7.26 -7.73 -22.74
CA PRO A 24 7.96 -7.92 -23.99
C PRO A 24 9.46 -7.77 -23.75
N GLN A 25 10.27 -8.49 -24.53
CA GLN A 25 11.72 -8.38 -24.50
C GLN A 25 12.16 -6.91 -24.51
N GLY A 26 12.87 -6.45 -23.47
CA GLY A 26 13.39 -5.08 -23.37
C GLY A 26 12.81 -4.17 -22.27
N CYS A 27 11.92 -4.64 -21.39
CA CYS A 27 11.51 -3.84 -20.21
C CYS A 27 12.59 -3.79 -19.11
N ALA A 28 12.42 -2.89 -18.14
CA ALA A 28 13.37 -2.65 -17.05
C ALA A 28 13.66 -3.88 -16.17
N VAL A 29 12.68 -4.79 -15.99
CA VAL A 29 12.84 -6.05 -15.23
C VAL A 29 12.74 -7.24 -16.18
N ASP A 30 13.79 -7.59 -16.91
CA ASP A 30 13.74 -8.66 -17.91
C ASP A 30 13.53 -10.07 -17.30
N THR A 31 12.34 -10.66 -17.46
CA THR A 31 11.99 -11.99 -16.94
C THR A 31 12.68 -13.15 -17.66
N ASN A 32 13.35 -12.90 -18.80
CA ASN A 32 14.23 -13.91 -19.41
C ASN A 32 15.58 -13.99 -18.70
N LYS A 33 15.95 -12.96 -17.93
CA LYS A 33 17.20 -12.89 -17.15
C LYS A 33 16.97 -13.16 -15.67
N TYR A 34 15.81 -12.76 -15.15
CA TYR A 34 15.52 -12.85 -13.73
C TYR A 34 14.23 -13.63 -13.48
N PHE A 35 14.30 -14.57 -12.54
CA PHE A 35 13.11 -15.14 -11.92
C PHE A 35 12.56 -14.17 -10.88
N VAL A 36 11.33 -13.70 -11.06
CA VAL A 36 10.68 -12.66 -10.24
C VAL A 36 9.70 -13.30 -9.25
N ILE A 37 9.82 -12.92 -7.97
CA ILE A 37 8.93 -13.32 -6.89
C ILE A 37 8.18 -12.07 -6.40
N CYS A 38 6.86 -12.12 -6.47
CA CYS A 38 5.97 -11.10 -5.91
C CYS A 38 5.11 -11.76 -4.83
N THR A 39 4.96 -11.09 -3.70
CA THR A 39 4.15 -11.59 -2.58
C THR A 39 3.10 -10.58 -2.18
N ASN A 40 1.93 -11.05 -1.74
CA ASN A 40 1.04 -10.20 -0.98
C ASN A 40 1.64 -10.00 0.42
N THR A 41 1.50 -8.78 0.95
CA THR A 41 2.13 -8.42 2.22
C THR A 41 1.33 -9.00 3.40
N LEU A 42 2.00 -9.42 4.47
CA LEU A 42 1.36 -9.73 5.74
C LEU A 42 0.51 -8.54 6.19
N GLY A 43 -0.69 -8.77 6.72
CA GLY A 43 -1.67 -7.71 7.01
C GLY A 43 -2.52 -7.26 5.80
N GLY A 44 -2.18 -7.70 4.57
CA GLY A 44 -2.98 -7.46 3.38
C GLY A 44 -4.26 -8.32 3.30
N CYS A 45 -4.93 -8.29 2.16
CA CYS A 45 -6.23 -8.96 1.96
C CYS A 45 -6.32 -9.81 0.68
N TYR A 46 -5.19 -10.17 0.07
CA TYR A 46 -5.12 -10.96 -1.17
C TYR A 46 -4.29 -12.24 -0.98
N GLY A 47 -4.67 -13.07 -0.01
CA GLY A 47 -4.09 -14.40 0.22
C GLY A 47 -3.24 -14.48 1.48
N SER A 48 -2.22 -13.63 1.63
CA SER A 48 -1.43 -13.56 2.88
C SER A 48 -2.30 -13.19 4.08
N THR A 49 -1.95 -13.73 5.25
CA THR A 49 -2.72 -13.52 6.48
C THR A 49 -2.86 -12.04 6.81
N GLY A 50 -4.08 -11.62 7.13
CA GLY A 50 -4.39 -10.25 7.54
C GLY A 50 -5.68 -10.19 8.37
N PRO A 51 -6.19 -8.99 8.66
CA PRO A 51 -7.40 -8.80 9.46
C PRO A 51 -8.64 -9.56 8.97
N SER A 52 -8.77 -9.80 7.66
CA SER A 52 -9.88 -10.57 7.10
C SER A 52 -9.70 -12.09 7.18
N SER A 53 -8.50 -12.58 7.53
CA SER A 53 -8.23 -14.01 7.70
C SER A 53 -8.91 -14.54 8.95
N ILE A 54 -9.24 -15.83 8.94
CA ILE A 54 -9.83 -16.51 10.09
C ILE A 54 -8.78 -16.68 11.19
N ASN A 55 -9.13 -16.24 12.40
CA ASN A 55 -8.37 -16.51 13.60
C ASN A 55 -8.61 -17.98 14.02
N PRO A 56 -7.58 -18.83 14.09
CA PRO A 56 -7.74 -20.24 14.45
C PRO A 56 -8.23 -20.45 15.88
N GLU A 57 -8.06 -19.47 16.78
CA GLU A 57 -8.50 -19.56 18.17
C GLU A 57 -10.01 -19.31 18.33
N THR A 58 -10.58 -18.44 17.49
CA THR A 58 -11.98 -18.01 17.60
C THR A 58 -12.88 -18.58 16.52
N GLY A 59 -12.33 -18.99 15.37
CA GLY A 59 -13.09 -19.40 14.19
C GLY A 59 -13.68 -18.23 13.39
N GLU A 60 -13.40 -17.00 13.78
CA GLU A 60 -13.93 -15.76 13.17
C GLU A 60 -12.80 -14.93 12.55
N PRO A 61 -13.08 -14.00 11.61
CA PRO A 61 -12.07 -13.07 11.11
C PRO A 61 -11.40 -12.27 12.24
N TYR A 62 -10.08 -12.06 12.16
CA TYR A 62 -9.34 -11.29 13.18
C TYR A 62 -9.91 -9.88 13.41
N GLY A 63 -10.23 -9.15 12.34
CA GLY A 63 -10.63 -7.75 12.40
C GLY A 63 -9.66 -6.89 13.22
N THR A 64 -10.16 -6.23 14.25
CA THR A 64 -9.36 -5.38 15.14
C THR A 64 -8.57 -6.13 16.22
N THR A 65 -8.69 -7.46 16.30
CA THR A 65 -7.80 -8.28 17.15
C THR A 65 -6.55 -8.76 16.42
N PHE A 66 -6.40 -8.42 15.13
CA PHE A 66 -5.15 -8.68 14.41
C PHE A 66 -3.99 -7.93 15.10
N PRO A 67 -2.80 -8.52 15.25
CA PRO A 67 -1.69 -7.82 15.89
C PRO A 67 -1.27 -6.59 15.07
N LEU A 68 -0.82 -5.53 15.76
CA LEU A 68 -0.16 -4.42 15.08
C LEU A 68 1.06 -4.94 14.34
N LEU A 69 1.28 -4.38 13.15
CA LEU A 69 2.25 -4.86 12.19
C LEU A 69 3.29 -3.78 11.92
N SER A 70 4.56 -4.17 11.81
CA SER A 70 5.65 -3.34 11.33
C SER A 70 6.05 -3.71 9.89
N VAL A 71 6.76 -2.81 9.21
CA VAL A 71 7.38 -3.12 7.90
C VAL A 71 8.41 -4.25 8.03
N LYS A 72 9.08 -4.36 9.19
CA LYS A 72 10.02 -5.45 9.48
C LYS A 72 9.32 -6.80 9.50
N ASP A 73 8.14 -6.91 10.13
CA ASP A 73 7.34 -8.14 10.13
C ASP A 73 6.94 -8.56 8.71
N MET A 74 6.56 -7.58 7.86
CA MET A 74 6.24 -7.81 6.45
C MET A 74 7.42 -8.41 5.68
N VAL A 75 8.63 -7.89 5.91
CA VAL A 75 9.86 -8.37 5.28
C VAL A 75 10.26 -9.74 5.83
N ASN A 76 10.21 -9.95 7.14
CA ASN A 76 10.53 -11.24 7.75
C ASN A 76 9.66 -12.36 7.18
N ALA A 77 8.36 -12.12 7.01
CA ALA A 77 7.45 -13.07 6.38
C ALA A 77 7.87 -13.44 4.93
N GLN A 78 8.40 -12.48 4.18
CA GLN A 78 8.87 -12.70 2.81
C GLN A 78 10.17 -13.52 2.79
N PHE A 79 11.10 -13.27 3.72
CA PHE A 79 12.33 -14.06 3.81
C PHE A 79 12.08 -15.49 4.29
N LEU A 80 11.11 -15.71 5.17
CA LEU A 80 10.64 -17.06 5.52
C LEU A 80 10.07 -17.81 4.30
N LEU A 81 9.36 -17.11 3.40
CA LEU A 81 8.94 -17.71 2.13
C LEU A 81 10.15 -18.06 1.25
N LEU A 82 11.16 -17.18 1.16
CA LEU A 82 12.37 -17.47 0.40
C LEU A 82 13.08 -18.71 0.93
N ASP A 83 13.13 -18.89 2.25
CA ASP A 83 13.70 -20.08 2.90
C ASP A 83 12.93 -21.34 2.52
N HIS A 84 11.59 -21.27 2.56
CA HIS A 84 10.73 -22.37 2.12
C HIS A 84 10.95 -22.73 0.64
N LEU A 85 11.23 -21.74 -0.21
CA LEU A 85 11.53 -21.95 -1.63
C LEU A 85 13.00 -22.35 -1.89
N GLY A 86 13.85 -22.44 -0.86
CA GLY A 86 15.27 -22.79 -0.99
C GLY A 86 16.13 -21.67 -1.61
N VAL A 87 15.73 -20.41 -1.46
CA VAL A 87 16.39 -19.25 -2.10
C VAL A 87 17.29 -18.54 -1.09
N GLU A 88 18.57 -18.88 -1.05
CA GLU A 88 19.51 -18.32 -0.07
C GLU A 88 19.84 -16.84 -0.31
N LYS A 89 20.04 -16.42 -1.58
CA LYS A 89 20.42 -15.05 -1.93
C LYS A 89 19.59 -14.52 -3.10
N VAL A 90 19.07 -13.31 -2.95
CA VAL A 90 18.35 -12.59 -4.02
C VAL A 90 19.30 -11.65 -4.73
N TYR A 91 19.12 -11.54 -6.05
CA TYR A 91 19.90 -10.64 -6.89
C TYR A 91 19.59 -9.18 -6.53
N ALA A 92 18.31 -8.86 -6.40
CA ALA A 92 17.87 -7.57 -5.88
C ALA A 92 16.50 -7.65 -5.21
N THR A 93 16.26 -6.74 -4.26
CA THR A 93 14.94 -6.35 -3.81
C THR A 93 14.53 -5.05 -4.51
N ILE A 94 13.28 -4.98 -4.95
CA ILE A 94 12.75 -3.84 -5.70
C ILE A 94 11.39 -3.49 -5.11
N GLY A 95 11.13 -2.22 -4.83
CA GLY A 95 9.79 -1.82 -4.42
C GLY A 95 9.53 -0.32 -4.53
N SER A 96 8.25 0.02 -4.56
CA SER A 96 7.78 1.40 -4.61
C SER A 96 6.78 1.72 -3.50
N SER A 97 6.77 2.97 -3.03
CA SER A 97 5.94 3.38 -1.88
C SER A 97 6.21 2.48 -0.66
N LEU A 98 5.18 1.85 -0.06
CA LEU A 98 5.37 0.83 0.98
C LEU A 98 6.40 -0.24 0.57
N GLY A 99 6.35 -0.73 -0.68
CA GLY A 99 7.30 -1.71 -1.16
C GLY A 99 8.74 -1.20 -1.15
N GLY A 100 8.95 0.12 -1.30
CA GLY A 100 10.28 0.71 -1.17
C GLY A 100 10.77 0.74 0.29
N MET A 101 9.86 0.85 1.26
CA MET A 101 10.18 0.67 2.69
C MET A 101 10.60 -0.79 2.95
N CYS A 102 9.87 -1.75 2.40
CA CYS A 102 10.22 -3.18 2.49
C CYS A 102 11.56 -3.49 1.80
N SER A 103 11.81 -2.92 0.62
CA SER A 103 13.06 -3.08 -0.12
C SER A 103 14.26 -2.60 0.71
N LEU A 104 14.14 -1.39 1.29
CA LEU A 104 15.15 -0.82 2.19
C LEU A 104 15.37 -1.69 3.43
N THR A 105 14.28 -2.08 4.09
CA THR A 105 14.33 -2.94 5.28
C THR A 105 14.97 -4.28 4.97
N SER A 106 14.70 -4.86 3.80
CA SER A 106 15.32 -6.13 3.38
C SER A 106 16.84 -6.04 3.27
N ALA A 107 17.36 -4.93 2.72
CA ALA A 107 18.80 -4.72 2.59
C ALA A 107 19.47 -4.54 3.96
N VAL A 108 18.79 -3.88 4.90
CA VAL A 108 19.30 -3.62 6.26
C VAL A 108 19.24 -4.86 7.14
N GLU A 109 18.14 -5.62 7.10
CA GLU A 109 17.94 -6.78 7.98
C GLU A 109 18.60 -8.05 7.44
N TYR A 110 18.80 -8.15 6.12
CA TYR A 110 19.37 -9.32 5.45
C TYR A 110 20.51 -8.97 4.47
N PRO A 111 21.55 -8.23 4.89
CA PRO A 111 22.58 -7.70 4.00
C PRO A 111 23.33 -8.79 3.22
N GLU A 112 23.58 -9.95 3.84
CA GLU A 112 24.26 -11.07 3.18
C GLU A 112 23.41 -11.74 2.08
N ARG A 113 22.08 -11.64 2.21
CA ARG A 113 21.11 -12.27 1.31
C ARG A 113 20.61 -11.33 0.22
N VAL A 114 20.78 -10.01 0.34
CA VAL A 114 20.31 -9.02 -0.63
C VAL A 114 21.50 -8.46 -1.42
N GLY A 115 21.63 -8.85 -2.68
CA GLY A 115 22.75 -8.37 -3.51
C GLY A 115 22.63 -6.89 -3.93
N ARG A 116 21.42 -6.40 -4.14
CA ARG A 116 21.11 -5.02 -4.58
C ARG A 116 19.75 -4.59 -4.05
N MET A 117 19.55 -3.28 -3.89
CA MET A 117 18.27 -2.71 -3.47
C MET A 117 17.85 -1.58 -4.41
N LEU A 118 16.58 -1.59 -4.81
CA LEU A 118 15.94 -0.48 -5.51
C LEU A 118 14.69 -0.04 -4.72
N SER A 119 14.65 1.24 -4.33
CA SER A 119 13.56 1.86 -3.60
C SER A 119 13.06 3.09 -4.37
N ILE A 120 11.78 3.11 -4.74
CA ILE A 120 11.19 4.12 -5.63
C ILE A 120 10.06 4.85 -4.89
N SER A 121 10.13 6.18 -4.82
CA SER A 121 9.07 7.02 -4.20
C SER A 121 8.67 6.53 -2.79
N SER A 122 9.68 6.19 -2.00
CA SER A 122 9.56 5.74 -0.61
C SER A 122 10.38 6.67 0.29
N CYS A 123 10.44 6.36 1.58
CA CYS A 123 11.22 7.08 2.57
C CYS A 123 11.90 6.09 3.53
N ALA A 124 12.96 6.55 4.19
CA ALA A 124 13.60 5.85 5.30
C ALA A 124 12.90 6.09 6.65
N LEU A 125 12.14 7.18 6.73
CA LEU A 125 11.32 7.61 7.86
C LEU A 125 10.05 8.28 7.32
N SER A 126 8.90 7.99 7.92
CA SER A 126 7.64 8.64 7.53
C SER A 126 7.59 10.13 7.88
N HIS A 127 7.43 10.99 6.85
CA HIS A 127 7.35 12.44 7.03
C HIS A 127 6.03 12.87 7.72
N PRO A 128 6.02 13.92 8.59
CA PRO A 128 4.82 14.37 9.29
C PRO A 128 3.59 14.62 8.39
N THR A 129 3.81 15.22 7.21
CA THR A 129 2.72 15.43 6.24
C THR A 129 2.09 14.12 5.76
N SER A 130 2.91 13.10 5.48
CA SER A 130 2.41 11.78 5.05
C SER A 130 1.65 11.08 6.17
N ILE A 131 2.13 11.22 7.42
CA ILE A 131 1.44 10.71 8.62
C ILE A 131 0.08 11.39 8.79
N ALA A 132 0.01 12.71 8.66
CA ALA A 132 -1.24 13.46 8.75
C ALA A 132 -2.26 13.04 7.69
N MET A 133 -1.81 12.88 6.43
CA MET A 133 -2.66 12.41 5.33
C MET A 133 -3.22 11.00 5.60
N ARG A 134 -2.35 10.06 6.01
CA ARG A 134 -2.76 8.68 6.31
C ARG A 134 -3.66 8.60 7.54
N TYR A 135 -3.44 9.45 8.55
CA TYR A 135 -4.35 9.58 9.69
C TYR A 135 -5.76 9.97 9.24
N LEU A 136 -5.91 10.96 8.36
CA LEU A 136 -7.22 11.38 7.85
C LEU A 136 -7.90 10.28 7.04
N GLN A 137 -7.15 9.53 6.22
CA GLN A 137 -7.67 8.36 5.50
C GLN A 137 -8.16 7.26 6.46
N ARG A 138 -7.39 6.95 7.51
CA ARG A 138 -7.84 5.99 8.53
C ARG A 138 -9.06 6.49 9.27
N LYS A 139 -9.08 7.78 9.62
CA LYS A 139 -10.19 8.41 10.32
C LYS A 139 -11.48 8.31 9.52
N SER A 140 -11.46 8.57 8.21
CA SER A 140 -12.67 8.47 7.38
C SER A 140 -13.28 7.07 7.39
N ILE A 141 -12.45 6.02 7.41
CA ILE A 141 -12.90 4.62 7.54
C ILE A 141 -13.49 4.38 8.93
N MET A 142 -12.74 4.74 9.99
CA MET A 142 -13.15 4.46 11.36
C MET A 142 -14.40 5.24 11.79
N THR A 143 -14.71 6.36 11.13
CA THR A 143 -15.94 7.13 11.38
C THR A 143 -17.15 6.61 10.61
N ASP A 144 -16.98 5.68 9.66
CA ASP A 144 -18.11 5.07 8.95
C ASP A 144 -18.89 4.18 9.93
N PRO A 145 -20.19 4.42 10.16
CA PRO A 145 -20.99 3.60 11.07
C PRO A 145 -21.01 2.11 10.69
N MET A 146 -20.84 1.79 9.41
CA MET A 146 -20.81 0.41 8.92
C MET A 146 -19.48 -0.28 9.22
N TRP A 147 -18.43 0.44 9.63
CA TRP A 147 -17.16 -0.19 10.04
C TRP A 147 -17.30 -0.98 11.34
N GLN A 148 -18.25 -0.62 12.21
CA GLN A 148 -18.58 -1.37 13.43
C GLN A 148 -17.36 -1.78 14.28
N ASN A 149 -16.45 -0.83 14.53
CA ASN A 149 -15.20 -1.06 15.28
C ASN A 149 -14.32 -2.19 14.70
N GLY A 150 -14.42 -2.43 13.39
CA GLY A 150 -13.68 -3.46 12.67
C GLY A 150 -14.39 -4.81 12.57
N HIS A 151 -15.61 -4.93 13.09
CA HIS A 151 -16.40 -6.18 13.10
C HIS A 151 -17.54 -6.19 12.07
N TYR A 152 -17.25 -5.71 10.86
CA TYR A 152 -18.19 -5.62 9.73
C TYR A 152 -18.22 -6.88 8.85
N TYR A 153 -17.36 -7.86 9.08
CA TYR A 153 -17.35 -9.11 8.31
C TYR A 153 -18.70 -9.83 8.40
N GLY A 154 -19.24 -10.25 7.26
CA GLY A 154 -20.58 -10.84 7.16
C GLY A 154 -21.74 -9.83 7.31
N LYS A 155 -21.46 -8.53 7.39
CA LYS A 155 -22.45 -7.45 7.56
C LYS A 155 -22.28 -6.37 6.47
N SER A 156 -22.88 -5.20 6.70
CA SER A 156 -22.76 -4.04 5.81
C SER A 156 -21.32 -3.51 5.75
N TYR A 157 -20.81 -3.36 4.54
CA TYR A 157 -19.45 -2.89 4.27
C TYR A 157 -19.32 -1.36 4.47
N PRO A 158 -18.23 -0.84 5.07
CA PRO A 158 -17.97 0.61 5.25
C PRO A 158 -17.55 1.31 3.96
N ARG A 159 -18.48 1.33 2.99
CA ARG A 159 -18.27 1.80 1.63
C ARG A 159 -17.94 3.29 1.58
N ASN A 160 -18.63 4.10 2.38
CA ASN A 160 -18.47 5.56 2.36
C ASN A 160 -17.12 5.96 2.94
N GLY A 161 -16.70 5.35 4.04
CA GLY A 161 -15.40 5.57 4.65
C GLY A 161 -14.24 5.18 3.72
N MET A 162 -14.38 4.04 3.01
CA MET A 162 -13.40 3.57 2.02
C MET A 162 -13.33 4.47 0.78
N LYS A 163 -14.49 4.90 0.28
CA LYS A 163 -14.58 5.85 -0.83
C LYS A 163 -13.87 7.17 -0.49
N MET A 164 -14.18 7.75 0.66
CA MET A 164 -13.55 8.99 1.12
C MET A 164 -12.04 8.84 1.36
N ALA A 165 -11.61 7.71 1.94
CA ALA A 165 -10.18 7.42 2.10
C ALA A 165 -9.46 7.40 0.75
N ARG A 166 -10.09 6.82 -0.28
CA ARG A 166 -9.52 6.79 -1.63
C ARG A 166 -9.51 8.16 -2.30
N GLU A 167 -10.54 8.97 -2.13
CA GLU A 167 -10.59 10.34 -2.67
C GLU A 167 -9.44 11.18 -2.10
N LEU A 168 -9.25 11.13 -0.78
CA LEU A 168 -8.12 11.77 -0.08
C LEU A 168 -6.78 11.25 -0.62
N ALA A 169 -6.64 9.94 -0.78
CA ALA A 169 -5.42 9.34 -1.34
C ALA A 169 -5.15 9.82 -2.78
N THR A 170 -6.17 9.81 -3.63
CA THR A 170 -6.09 10.20 -5.04
C THR A 170 -5.63 11.65 -5.18
N MET A 171 -6.17 12.55 -4.36
CA MET A 171 -5.76 13.95 -4.30
C MET A 171 -4.26 14.09 -4.00
N THR A 172 -3.74 13.27 -3.09
CA THR A 172 -2.34 13.35 -2.60
C THR A 172 -1.32 12.66 -3.49
N TYR A 173 -1.73 11.76 -4.39
CA TYR A 173 -0.83 10.99 -5.25
C TYR A 173 -0.41 11.71 -6.54
N ARG A 174 -1.00 12.86 -6.83
CA ARG A 174 -0.72 13.65 -8.03
C ARG A 174 -0.37 15.09 -7.66
N SER A 175 0.32 15.76 -8.56
CA SER A 175 0.83 17.11 -8.31
C SER A 175 -0.23 18.19 -8.57
N GLY A 176 -0.15 19.30 -7.83
CA GLY A 176 -0.98 20.49 -8.05
C GLY A 176 -1.03 20.99 -9.49
N PRO A 177 0.11 21.13 -10.20
CA PRO A 177 0.13 21.55 -11.60
C PRO A 177 -0.66 20.60 -12.52
N GLU A 178 -0.59 19.29 -12.29
CA GLU A 178 -1.35 18.31 -13.06
C GLU A 178 -2.86 18.49 -12.88
N TRP A 179 -3.33 18.75 -11.66
CA TRP A 179 -4.74 19.03 -11.38
C TRP A 179 -5.26 20.23 -12.17
N SER A 180 -4.47 21.32 -12.19
CA SER A 180 -4.79 22.52 -12.97
C SER A 180 -4.85 22.26 -14.47
N GLN A 181 -3.91 21.47 -15.01
CA GLN A 181 -3.87 21.14 -16.44
C GLN A 181 -5.04 20.26 -16.88
N ARG A 182 -5.38 19.23 -16.10
CA ARG A 182 -6.43 18.27 -16.47
C ARG A 182 -7.83 18.87 -16.30
N PHE A 183 -8.09 19.50 -15.16
CA PHE A 183 -9.45 19.88 -14.75
C PHE A 183 -9.66 21.38 -14.75
N SER A 184 -8.72 22.17 -14.24
CA SER A 184 -8.92 23.61 -14.02
C SER A 184 -10.29 23.87 -13.35
N ARG A 185 -11.09 24.81 -13.85
CA ARG A 185 -12.46 25.10 -13.39
C ARG A 185 -13.55 24.53 -14.31
N LYS A 186 -13.25 23.50 -15.10
CA LYS A 186 -14.23 22.89 -16.01
C LYS A 186 -15.42 22.32 -15.22
N ARG A 187 -16.64 22.61 -15.69
CA ARG A 187 -17.88 22.11 -15.09
C ARG A 187 -18.31 20.78 -15.71
N ILE A 188 -19.13 20.03 -14.97
CA ILE A 188 -19.76 18.79 -15.46
C ILE A 188 -20.80 19.13 -16.51
N ASP A 189 -21.69 20.08 -16.20
CA ASP A 189 -22.62 20.71 -17.12
C ASP A 189 -22.58 22.24 -16.91
N GLU A 190 -22.43 22.99 -18.01
CA GLU A 190 -22.37 24.46 -17.96
C GLU A 190 -23.73 25.10 -17.64
N ASN A 191 -24.83 24.38 -17.88
CA ASN A 191 -26.20 24.88 -17.72
C ASN A 191 -26.86 24.47 -16.40
N GLU A 192 -26.18 23.66 -15.59
CA GLU A 192 -26.73 23.16 -14.33
C GLU A 192 -26.82 24.27 -13.27
N LYS A 193 -27.91 24.24 -12.49
CA LYS A 193 -28.11 25.20 -11.39
C LYS A 193 -27.14 24.89 -10.26
N LEU A 194 -26.57 25.94 -9.68
CA LEU A 194 -25.67 25.80 -8.53
C LEU A 194 -26.39 25.15 -7.35
N ALA A 195 -25.79 24.07 -6.83
CA ALA A 195 -26.24 23.30 -5.69
C ALA A 195 -25.03 22.78 -4.89
N LEU A 196 -25.27 22.10 -3.77
CA LEU A 196 -24.21 21.47 -2.97
C LEU A 196 -23.69 20.15 -3.55
N CYS A 197 -24.28 19.66 -4.65
CA CYS A 197 -23.80 18.50 -5.38
C CYS A 197 -22.58 18.83 -6.25
N PRO A 198 -21.82 17.81 -6.72
CA PRO A 198 -20.66 18.03 -7.58
C PRO A 198 -20.99 18.94 -8.75
N THR A 199 -20.17 19.98 -8.95
CA THR A 199 -20.31 20.98 -10.03
C THR A 199 -19.12 20.92 -10.99
N PHE A 200 -17.93 20.62 -10.48
CA PHE A 200 -16.68 20.60 -11.23
C PHE A 200 -16.29 19.18 -11.66
N LEU A 201 -15.64 19.06 -12.83
CA LEU A 201 -15.16 17.77 -13.33
C LEU A 201 -14.22 17.05 -12.37
N ILE A 202 -13.44 17.78 -11.57
CA ILE A 202 -12.54 17.18 -10.57
C ILE A 202 -13.31 16.48 -9.45
N GLU A 203 -14.46 17.01 -9.04
CA GLU A 203 -15.30 16.41 -7.99
C GLU A 203 -15.87 15.08 -8.49
N SER A 204 -16.43 15.06 -9.70
CA SER A 204 -16.91 13.83 -10.35
C SER A 204 -15.77 12.82 -10.58
N TYR A 205 -14.56 13.28 -10.93
CA TYR A 205 -13.40 12.42 -11.09
C TYR A 205 -12.99 11.75 -9.77
N LEU A 206 -12.93 12.52 -8.67
CA LEU A 206 -12.59 11.97 -7.35
C LEU A 206 -13.67 10.96 -6.90
N ASP A 207 -14.94 11.32 -7.04
CA ASP A 207 -16.07 10.46 -6.70
C ASP A 207 -16.00 9.12 -7.45
N TYR A 208 -15.75 9.17 -8.77
CA TYR A 208 -15.57 7.98 -9.60
C TYR A 208 -14.36 7.14 -9.19
N GLN A 209 -13.21 7.75 -8.90
CA GLN A 209 -12.02 7.01 -8.43
C GLN A 209 -12.26 6.34 -7.07
N GLY A 210 -12.98 7.02 -6.18
CA GLY A 210 -13.39 6.48 -4.89
C GLY A 210 -14.35 5.30 -5.05
N GLU A 211 -15.37 5.45 -5.89
CA GLU A 211 -16.36 4.42 -6.22
C GLU A 211 -15.70 3.15 -6.74
N MET A 212 -14.78 3.26 -7.71
CA MET A 212 -14.09 2.12 -8.31
C MET A 212 -13.17 1.36 -7.35
N PHE A 213 -12.64 2.03 -6.32
CA PHE A 213 -11.72 1.41 -5.36
C PHE A 213 -12.44 0.86 -4.12
N CYS A 214 -13.55 1.49 -3.72
CA CYS A 214 -14.06 1.35 -2.36
C CYS A 214 -14.39 -0.09 -1.94
N THR A 215 -14.67 -1.00 -2.87
CA THR A 215 -14.98 -2.42 -2.59
C THR A 215 -13.84 -3.38 -2.92
N MET A 216 -12.74 -2.86 -3.46
CA MET A 216 -11.64 -3.69 -3.94
C MET A 216 -10.72 -4.16 -2.82
N TYR A 217 -10.66 -3.44 -1.69
CA TYR A 217 -9.71 -3.68 -0.60
C TYR A 217 -10.43 -3.90 0.75
N ASP A 218 -9.80 -4.62 1.68
CA ASP A 218 -10.34 -4.77 3.03
C ASP A 218 -10.09 -3.52 3.89
N PRO A 219 -11.14 -2.93 4.50
CA PRO A 219 -10.99 -1.75 5.34
C PRO A 219 -9.99 -1.91 6.48
N ASN A 220 -9.99 -3.06 7.19
CA ASN A 220 -9.08 -3.26 8.30
C ASN A 220 -7.65 -3.43 7.80
N SER A 221 -7.39 -4.23 6.76
CA SER A 221 -6.07 -4.33 6.14
C SER A 221 -5.49 -2.97 5.78
N LEU A 222 -6.31 -2.08 5.22
CA LEU A 222 -5.86 -0.72 4.90
C LEU A 222 -5.48 0.07 6.16
N LEU A 223 -6.24 -0.04 7.25
CA LEU A 223 -5.91 0.58 8.53
C LEU A 223 -4.58 0.08 9.10
N TYR A 224 -4.37 -1.24 9.13
CA TYR A 224 -3.16 -1.88 9.67
C TYR A 224 -1.92 -1.52 8.84
N ILE A 225 -2.00 -1.66 7.51
CA ILE A 225 -0.90 -1.30 6.61
C ILE A 225 -0.58 0.20 6.70
N SER A 226 -1.61 1.05 6.72
CA SER A 226 -1.45 2.50 6.86
C SER A 226 -0.76 2.88 8.17
N LYS A 227 -1.09 2.19 9.27
CA LYS A 227 -0.43 2.40 10.57
C LYS A 227 1.01 1.89 10.56
N ALA A 228 1.28 0.73 9.94
CA ALA A 228 2.63 0.19 9.78
C ALA A 228 3.55 1.17 9.03
N MET A 229 3.05 1.81 7.97
CA MET A 229 3.79 2.86 7.24
C MET A 229 4.10 4.07 8.13
N ASP A 230 3.18 4.50 8.98
CA ASP A 230 3.40 5.65 9.87
C ASP A 230 4.43 5.37 10.97
N LEU A 231 4.47 4.13 11.47
CA LEU A 231 5.44 3.70 12.46
C LEU A 231 6.82 3.42 11.86
N PHE A 232 6.94 3.42 10.54
CA PHE A 232 8.20 3.07 9.89
C PHE A 232 9.28 4.14 10.11
N ASP A 233 10.31 3.73 10.85
CA ASP A 233 11.60 4.39 10.97
C ASP A 233 12.70 3.34 10.83
N ILE A 234 13.51 3.41 9.77
CA ILE A 234 14.63 2.48 9.59
C ILE A 234 15.70 2.67 10.70
N GLY A 235 15.72 3.82 11.36
CA GLY A 235 16.69 4.20 12.38
C GLY A 235 16.27 3.95 13.83
N GLU A 236 15.09 3.38 14.10
CA GLU A 236 14.45 3.34 15.44
C GLU A 236 15.35 2.75 16.57
N ASP A 237 16.36 1.95 16.23
CA ASP A 237 17.31 1.32 17.16
C ASP A 237 18.74 1.91 17.13
N HIS A 238 18.97 3.02 16.42
CA HIS A 238 20.31 3.57 16.19
C HIS A 238 20.37 5.09 16.37
N GLU A 239 21.44 5.60 16.97
CA GLU A 239 21.66 7.04 17.16
C GLU A 239 21.81 7.82 15.83
N ASP A 240 22.18 7.15 14.74
CA ASP A 240 22.36 7.76 13.41
C ASP A 240 21.91 6.81 12.28
N ILE A 241 20.92 7.26 11.52
CA ILE A 241 20.37 6.58 10.34
C ILE A 241 21.43 6.32 9.26
N HIS A 242 22.42 7.21 9.13
CA HIS A 242 23.49 7.07 8.14
C HIS A 242 24.40 5.87 8.46
N GLN A 243 24.60 5.55 9.74
CA GLN A 243 25.43 4.42 10.15
C GLN A 243 24.78 3.06 9.85
N ARG A 244 23.43 2.98 9.88
CA ARG A 244 22.70 1.73 9.59
C ARG A 244 22.61 1.45 8.09
N VAL A 245 22.48 2.49 7.25
CA VAL A 245 22.31 2.34 5.79
C VAL A 245 23.64 2.15 5.04
N GLN A 246 24.78 2.48 5.65
CA GLN A 246 26.11 2.34 5.03
C GLN A 246 26.79 0.96 5.23
N ARG A 247 26.18 0.06 6.00
CA ARG A 247 26.66 -1.33 6.17
C ARG A 247 26.10 -2.23 5.08
#